data_AF-A0AB35L980-F1
#
_entry.id   AF-A0AB35L980-F1
#
_cell.length_a   1.000
_cell.length_b   1.000
_cell.length_c   1.000
_cell.angle_alpha   90.00
_cell.angle_beta   90.00
_cell.angle_gamma   90.00
#
_symmetry.space_group_name_H-M   'P 1'
#
loop_
_entity.id
_entity.type
_entity.pdbx_description
1 polymer ?
#
loop_
_entity_poly.entity_id
_entity_poly.type
_entity_poly.pdbx_seq_one_letter_code
_entity_poly.pdbx_strand_id
1 'polypeptide(L)'
;MSQKNEELYLNIEKLPDYFQRMIEQVHIKTGAAAEIILPTLLSVMSLSCQDSFDIEPISGRKYPLSLYHVVLARSGCRKSTVYKLLTKAISEFEQQLEQDFYIERDNYERSLVLWNVKFSALNKCYQKALNQGIKVNEAFLNLEECLVQKPVAPIKKRLVINDSTSEGLAQELGDGYPVLSLMSDEAGELFESSLLRKTPLLNSLWCAEGKSVSRASRDNYVIKDCRFSLLLMVQPALFDSFM
;
A
#
# COMPACT_ATOMS: atom_id res chain seq x y z
N MET A 1 -10.58 -32.84 -6.33
CA MET A 1 -11.24 -31.54 -6.54
C MET A 1 -12.25 -31.33 -5.43
N SER A 2 -12.31 -30.11 -4.87
CA SER A 2 -13.43 -29.68 -4.01
C SER A 2 -14.76 -30.06 -4.67
N GLN A 3 -15.76 -30.51 -3.90
CA GLN A 3 -17.12 -30.61 -4.43
C GLN A 3 -17.47 -29.26 -5.06
N LYS A 4 -17.87 -29.28 -6.34
CA LYS A 4 -18.23 -28.09 -7.09
C LYS A 4 -19.42 -27.45 -6.38
N ASN A 5 -19.27 -26.20 -5.95
CA ASN A 5 -20.41 -25.47 -5.41
C ASN A 5 -21.28 -25.03 -6.59
N GLU A 6 -22.35 -25.78 -6.87
CA GLU A 6 -23.25 -25.52 -7.99
C GLU A 6 -23.93 -24.14 -7.89
N GLU A 7 -24.05 -23.56 -6.68
CA GLU A 7 -24.62 -22.23 -6.47
C GLU A 7 -23.69 -21.09 -6.93
N LEU A 8 -22.38 -21.31 -6.93
CA LEU A 8 -21.38 -20.27 -7.23
C LEU A 8 -20.91 -20.27 -8.68
N TYR A 9 -21.32 -21.24 -9.49
CA TYR A 9 -21.03 -21.36 -10.92
C TYR A 9 -19.54 -21.25 -11.32
N LEU A 10 -18.60 -21.36 -10.37
CA LEU A 10 -17.17 -21.30 -10.66
C LEU A 10 -16.76 -22.57 -11.41
N ASN A 11 -16.32 -22.41 -12.67
CA ASN A 11 -15.76 -23.49 -13.45
C ASN A 11 -14.24 -23.32 -13.56
N ILE A 12 -13.50 -24.06 -12.73
CA ILE A 12 -12.04 -24.04 -12.69
C ILE A 12 -11.44 -24.45 -14.04
N GLU A 13 -12.08 -25.36 -14.78
CA GLU A 13 -11.59 -25.86 -16.08
C GLU A 13 -11.54 -24.78 -17.17
N LYS A 14 -12.24 -23.66 -16.97
CA LYS A 14 -12.20 -22.50 -17.90
C LYS A 14 -11.05 -21.52 -17.59
N LEU A 15 -10.38 -21.66 -16.45
CA LEU A 15 -9.23 -20.83 -16.11
C LEU A 15 -7.99 -21.32 -16.88
N PRO A 16 -6.99 -20.46 -17.13
CA PRO A 16 -5.71 -20.92 -17.66
C PRO A 16 -5.08 -22.02 -16.78
N ASP A 17 -4.40 -22.99 -17.40
CA ASP A 17 -3.82 -24.17 -16.73
C ASP A 17 -2.98 -23.83 -15.49
N TYR A 18 -2.26 -22.70 -15.55
CA TYR A 18 -1.49 -22.20 -14.42
C TYR A 18 -2.35 -21.99 -13.17
N PHE A 19 -3.49 -21.31 -13.31
CA PHE A 19 -4.41 -21.07 -12.20
C PHE A 19 -5.06 -22.36 -11.71
N GLN A 20 -5.45 -23.26 -12.62
CA GLN A 20 -6.02 -24.55 -12.23
C GLN A 20 -5.07 -25.34 -11.32
N ARG A 21 -3.81 -25.46 -11.73
CA ARG A 21 -2.76 -26.16 -10.96
C ARG A 21 -2.50 -25.47 -9.61
N MET A 22 -2.40 -24.14 -9.60
CA MET A 22 -2.17 -23.39 -8.35
C MET A 22 -3.32 -23.57 -7.37
N ILE A 23 -4.56 -23.49 -7.84
CA ILE A 23 -5.76 -23.69 -7.00
C ILE A 23 -5.77 -25.12 -6.44
N GLU A 24 -5.49 -26.12 -7.28
CA GLU A 24 -5.44 -27.51 -6.85
C GLU A 24 -4.38 -27.75 -5.77
N GLN A 25 -3.17 -27.20 -5.94
CA GLN A 25 -2.10 -27.33 -4.94
C GLN A 25 -2.45 -26.68 -3.60
N VAL A 26 -3.05 -25.49 -3.63
CA VAL A 26 -3.50 -24.82 -2.40
C VAL A 26 -4.66 -25.60 -1.76
N HIS A 27 -5.57 -26.15 -2.56
CA HIS A 27 -6.66 -26.99 -2.07
C HIS A 27 -6.13 -28.26 -1.38
N ILE A 28 -5.17 -28.97 -1.99
CA ILE A 28 -4.54 -30.15 -1.38
C ILE A 28 -3.93 -29.82 -0.02
N LYS A 29 -3.28 -28.66 0.11
CA LYS A 29 -2.62 -28.24 1.36
C LYS A 29 -3.59 -27.77 2.45
N THR A 30 -4.70 -27.14 2.08
CA THR A 30 -5.56 -26.41 3.03
C THR A 30 -6.94 -27.02 3.22
N GLY A 31 -7.41 -27.81 2.26
CA GLY A 31 -8.79 -28.28 2.15
C GLY A 31 -9.81 -27.17 1.82
N ALA A 32 -9.36 -25.95 1.52
CA ALA A 32 -10.26 -24.82 1.25
C ALA A 32 -10.90 -24.89 -0.14
N ALA A 33 -12.10 -24.36 -0.30
CA ALA A 33 -12.79 -24.33 -1.57
C ALA A 33 -12.10 -23.39 -2.59
N ALA A 34 -12.21 -23.71 -3.88
CA ALA A 34 -11.56 -22.93 -4.95
C ALA A 34 -12.04 -21.47 -5.00
N GLU A 35 -13.29 -21.24 -4.58
CA GLU A 35 -13.96 -19.96 -4.48
C GLU A 35 -13.36 -19.04 -3.42
N ILE A 36 -12.63 -19.60 -2.44
CA ILE A 36 -11.83 -18.84 -1.47
C ILE A 36 -10.40 -18.66 -2.00
N ILE A 37 -9.84 -19.71 -2.61
CA ILE A 37 -8.45 -19.73 -3.08
C ILE A 37 -8.22 -18.75 -4.23
N LEU A 38 -9.06 -18.79 -5.27
CA LEU A 38 -8.88 -17.98 -6.47
C LEU A 38 -8.83 -16.47 -6.20
N PRO A 39 -9.81 -15.84 -5.52
CA PRO A 39 -9.76 -14.40 -5.25
C PRO A 39 -8.57 -14.04 -4.36
N THR A 40 -8.21 -14.88 -3.37
CA THR A 40 -7.03 -14.65 -2.53
C THR A 40 -5.74 -14.68 -3.34
N LEU A 41 -5.60 -15.67 -4.23
CA LEU A 41 -4.45 -15.81 -5.12
C LEU A 41 -4.32 -14.60 -6.04
N LEU A 42 -5.42 -14.18 -6.68
CA LEU A 42 -5.44 -13.01 -7.55
C LEU A 42 -5.08 -11.71 -6.80
N SER A 43 -5.59 -11.51 -5.58
CA SER A 43 -5.24 -10.34 -4.76
C SER A 43 -3.75 -10.30 -4.42
N VAL A 44 -3.15 -11.44 -4.06
CA VAL A 44 -1.70 -11.55 -3.79
C VAL A 44 -0.88 -11.28 -5.04
N MET A 45 -1.29 -11.85 -6.18
CA MET A 45 -0.62 -11.62 -7.46
C MET A 45 -0.68 -10.15 -7.88
N SER A 46 -1.87 -9.53 -7.79
CA SER A 46 -2.06 -8.10 -8.03
C SER A 46 -1.14 -7.26 -7.17
N LEU A 47 -1.14 -7.46 -5.85
CA LEU A 47 -0.29 -6.71 -4.94
C LEU A 47 1.21 -6.86 -5.29
N SER A 48 1.61 -8.04 -5.76
CA SER A 48 3.01 -8.33 -6.10
C SER A 48 3.52 -7.59 -7.35
N CYS A 49 2.65 -7.04 -8.19
CA CYS A 49 3.06 -6.41 -9.44
C CYS A 49 2.33 -5.10 -9.80
N GLN A 50 1.38 -4.65 -8.96
CA GLN A 50 0.59 -3.44 -9.22
C GLN A 50 1.40 -2.14 -9.26
N ASP A 51 2.64 -2.15 -8.74
CA ASP A 51 3.57 -1.03 -8.78
C ASP A 51 4.43 -0.97 -10.05
N SER A 52 4.39 -2.04 -10.84
CA SER A 52 5.28 -2.24 -11.97
C SER A 52 4.56 -2.21 -13.32
N PHE A 53 3.25 -2.48 -13.35
CA PHE A 53 2.51 -2.64 -14.60
C PHE A 53 1.10 -2.04 -14.57
N ASP A 54 0.71 -1.54 -15.74
CA ASP A 54 -0.67 -1.25 -16.14
C ASP A 54 -1.09 -2.21 -17.24
N ILE A 55 -2.39 -2.48 -17.35
CA ILE A 55 -2.94 -3.20 -18.51
C ILE A 55 -3.62 -2.23 -19.48
N GLU A 56 -3.53 -2.55 -20.77
CA GLU A 56 -4.13 -1.77 -21.86
C GLU A 56 -4.97 -2.68 -22.77
N PRO A 57 -6.14 -3.17 -22.30
CA PRO A 57 -7.01 -4.02 -23.10
C PRO A 57 -7.67 -3.25 -24.26
N ILE A 58 -7.81 -1.93 -24.12
CA ILE A 58 -8.30 -1.02 -25.15
C ILE A 58 -7.19 -0.01 -25.41
N SER A 59 -6.76 0.13 -26.67
CA SER A 59 -5.67 1.04 -27.02
C SER A 59 -5.92 2.46 -26.51
N GLY A 60 -4.91 3.04 -25.87
CA GLY A 60 -4.92 4.35 -25.22
C GLY A 60 -5.55 4.37 -23.83
N ARG A 61 -6.11 3.26 -23.33
CA ARG A 61 -6.75 3.18 -22.01
C ARG A 61 -6.00 2.22 -21.09
N LYS A 62 -5.24 2.82 -20.17
CA LYS A 62 -4.52 2.11 -19.12
C LYS A 62 -5.43 1.89 -17.91
N TYR A 63 -5.31 0.72 -17.32
CA TYR A 63 -6.00 0.37 -16.08
C TYR A 63 -4.98 -0.18 -15.08
N PRO A 64 -5.09 0.20 -13.79
CA PRO A 64 -4.25 -0.37 -12.76
C PRO A 64 -4.55 -1.86 -12.59
N LEU A 65 -3.56 -2.60 -12.12
CA LEU A 65 -3.74 -4.01 -11.75
C LEU A 65 -4.51 -4.21 -10.45
N SER A 66 -4.84 -3.14 -9.74
CA SER A 66 -5.50 -3.17 -8.44
C SER A 66 -6.84 -3.91 -8.45
N LEU A 67 -7.00 -4.83 -7.49
CA LEU A 67 -8.19 -5.68 -7.39
C LEU A 67 -8.90 -5.45 -6.06
N TYR A 68 -10.23 -5.34 -6.11
CA TYR A 68 -11.10 -5.34 -4.94
C TYR A 68 -11.84 -6.68 -4.85
N HIS A 69 -11.47 -7.49 -3.87
CA HIS A 69 -12.14 -8.76 -3.58
C HIS A 69 -12.78 -8.76 -2.20
N VAL A 70 -14.04 -9.19 -2.16
CA VAL A 70 -14.75 -9.54 -0.92
C VAL A 70 -15.12 -11.02 -1.01
N VAL A 71 -14.69 -11.80 -0.02
CA VAL A 71 -14.93 -13.25 0.06
C VAL A 71 -15.87 -13.53 1.22
N LEU A 72 -17.09 -13.95 0.89
CA LEU A 72 -18.08 -14.37 1.88
C LEU A 72 -17.87 -15.85 2.19
N ALA A 73 -17.45 -16.17 3.41
CA ALA A 73 -17.30 -17.56 3.83
C ALA A 73 -17.59 -17.76 5.32
N ARG A 74 -18.30 -18.86 5.63
CA ARG A 74 -18.70 -19.22 7.00
C ARG A 74 -17.47 -19.61 7.85
N SER A 75 -17.65 -19.63 9.17
CA SER A 75 -16.62 -20.17 10.06
C SER A 75 -16.26 -21.62 9.67
N GLY A 76 -15.00 -21.99 9.82
CA GLY A 76 -14.50 -23.33 9.45
C GLY A 76 -14.12 -23.52 7.97
N CYS A 77 -14.42 -22.56 7.07
CA CYS A 77 -14.09 -22.67 5.63
C CYS A 77 -12.59 -22.47 5.29
N ARG A 78 -11.68 -22.53 6.26
CA ARG A 78 -10.22 -22.42 6.07
C ARG A 78 -9.72 -21.10 5.44
N LYS A 79 -10.54 -20.04 5.48
CA LYS A 79 -10.21 -18.67 5.03
C LYS A 79 -8.83 -18.19 5.50
N SER A 80 -8.65 -18.11 6.82
CA SER A 80 -7.40 -17.66 7.46
C SER A 80 -6.20 -18.54 7.11
N THR A 81 -6.42 -19.83 6.88
CA THR A 81 -5.36 -20.76 6.47
C THR A 81 -4.88 -20.44 5.06
N VAL A 82 -5.79 -20.22 4.11
CA VAL A 82 -5.46 -19.82 2.74
C VAL A 82 -4.83 -18.44 2.69
N TYR A 83 -5.40 -17.48 3.43
CA TYR A 83 -4.87 -16.13 3.56
C TYR A 83 -3.40 -16.15 3.98
N LYS A 84 -3.12 -16.74 5.16
CA LYS A 84 -1.75 -16.82 5.70
C LYS A 84 -0.79 -17.56 4.79
N LEU A 85 -1.25 -18.63 4.12
CA LEU A 85 -0.42 -19.39 3.20
C LEU A 85 0.02 -18.54 2.00
N LEU A 86 -0.91 -17.79 1.40
CA LEU A 86 -0.66 -17.04 0.18
C LEU A 86 -0.01 -15.67 0.44
N THR A 87 -0.28 -15.02 1.59
CA THR A 87 0.33 -13.73 1.95
C THR A 87 1.68 -13.87 2.63
N LYS A 88 2.13 -15.09 2.95
CA LYS A 88 3.39 -15.35 3.65
C LYS A 88 4.58 -14.62 3.02
N ALA A 89 4.75 -14.74 1.69
CA ALA A 89 5.86 -14.11 0.98
C ALA A 89 5.80 -12.57 1.02
N ILE A 90 4.59 -11.99 0.99
CA ILE A 90 4.39 -10.55 1.15
C ILE A 90 4.84 -10.12 2.55
N SER A 91 4.43 -10.85 3.59
CA SER A 91 4.81 -10.53 4.97
C SER A 91 6.33 -10.65 5.19
N GLU A 92 6.97 -11.68 4.63
CA GLU A 92 8.43 -11.84 4.69
C GLU A 92 9.15 -10.70 3.95
N PHE A 93 8.61 -10.25 2.83
CA PHE A 93 9.14 -9.11 2.08
C PHE A 93 8.94 -7.78 2.82
N GLU A 94 7.78 -7.53 3.43
CA GLU A 94 7.56 -6.35 4.27
C GLU A 94 8.52 -6.29 5.46
N GLN A 95 8.85 -7.43 6.06
CA GLN A 95 9.87 -7.49 7.13
C GLN A 95 11.26 -7.09 6.65
N GLN A 96 11.63 -7.46 5.41
CA GLN A 96 12.89 -7.03 4.81
C GLN A 96 12.88 -5.52 4.54
N LEU A 97 11.80 -5.00 3.94
CA LEU A 97 11.63 -3.56 3.69
C LEU A 97 11.70 -2.75 5.00
N GLU A 98 11.15 -3.27 6.09
CA GLU A 98 11.23 -2.63 7.40
C GLU A 98 12.66 -2.61 7.96
N GLN A 99 13.43 -3.69 7.79
CA GLN A 99 14.83 -3.73 8.20
C GLN A 99 15.68 -2.74 7.39
N ASP A 100 15.50 -2.71 6.08
CA ASP A 100 16.18 -1.77 5.18
C ASP A 100 15.86 -0.31 5.58
N PHE A 101 14.59 -0.04 5.87
CA PHE A 101 14.15 1.27 6.34
C PHE A 101 14.86 1.71 7.63
N TYR A 102 15.04 0.81 8.62
CA TYR A 102 15.75 1.17 9.85
C TYR A 102 17.22 1.51 9.60
N ILE A 103 17.89 0.78 8.70
CA ILE A 103 19.27 1.07 8.30
C ILE A 103 19.35 2.44 7.61
N GLU A 104 18.46 2.71 6.65
CA GLU A 104 18.37 4.00 5.96
C GLU A 104 18.06 5.14 6.92
N ARG A 105 17.16 4.94 7.88
CA ARG A 105 16.79 5.92 8.90
C ARG A 105 17.97 6.28 9.77
N ASP A 106 18.73 5.30 10.25
CA ASP A 106 19.90 5.54 11.09
C ASP A 106 20.99 6.32 10.32
N ASN A 107 21.17 6.03 9.03
CA ASN A 107 22.08 6.78 8.15
C ASN A 107 21.60 8.22 7.90
N TYR A 108 20.29 8.39 7.70
CA TYR A 108 19.64 9.69 7.58
C TYR A 108 19.85 10.53 8.85
N GLU A 109 19.60 9.97 10.03
CA GLU A 109 19.76 10.68 11.32
C GLU A 109 21.19 11.16 11.54
N ARG A 110 22.19 10.32 11.25
CA ARG A 110 23.61 10.71 11.32
C ARG A 110 23.93 11.84 10.34
N SER A 111 23.51 11.70 9.09
CA SER A 111 23.70 12.71 8.05
C SER A 111 23.05 14.03 8.43
N LEU A 112 21.85 13.99 9.04
CA LEU A 112 21.10 15.16 9.46
C LEU A 112 21.82 15.91 10.59
N VAL A 113 22.41 15.19 11.55
CA VAL A 113 23.21 15.82 12.61
C VAL A 113 24.42 16.55 12.03
N LEU A 114 25.18 15.92 11.14
CA LEU A 114 26.34 16.54 10.48
C LEU A 114 25.93 17.76 9.65
N TRP A 115 24.84 17.62 8.88
CA TRP A 115 24.27 18.69 8.09
C TRP A 115 23.85 19.88 8.96
N ASN A 116 23.17 19.65 10.09
CA ASN A 116 22.74 20.70 11.01
C ASN A 116 23.93 21.50 11.58
N VAL A 117 25.05 20.84 11.88
CA VAL A 117 26.28 21.50 12.33
C VAL A 117 26.84 22.39 11.22
N LYS A 118 26.96 21.87 9.98
CA LYS A 118 27.44 22.63 8.81
C LYS A 118 26.52 23.82 8.51
N PHE A 119 25.22 23.58 8.49
CA PHE A 119 24.19 24.61 8.26
C PHE A 119 24.29 25.73 9.31
N SER A 120 24.39 25.40 10.59
CA SER A 120 24.52 26.39 11.67
C SER A 120 25.78 27.26 11.52
N ALA A 121 26.92 26.65 11.16
CA ALA A 121 28.16 27.38 10.94
C ALA A 121 28.06 28.32 9.72
N LEU A 122 27.57 27.83 8.59
CA LEU A 122 27.43 28.62 7.36
C LEU A 122 26.38 29.73 7.49
N ASN A 123 25.28 29.47 8.20
CA ASN A 123 24.26 30.48 8.48
C ASN A 123 24.85 31.63 9.32
N LYS A 124 25.67 31.33 10.34
CA LYS A 124 26.40 32.37 11.11
C LYS A 124 27.39 33.14 10.24
N CYS A 125 28.13 32.46 9.34
CA CYS A 125 29.04 33.11 8.40
C CYS A 125 28.30 34.06 7.46
N TYR A 126 27.15 33.66 6.93
CA TYR A 126 26.31 34.47 6.07
C TYR A 126 25.76 35.71 6.80
N GLN A 127 25.23 35.53 8.02
CA GLN A 127 24.79 36.67 8.86
C GLN A 127 25.92 37.67 9.12
N LYS A 128 27.13 37.18 9.42
CA LYS A 128 28.30 38.05 9.61
C LYS A 128 28.68 38.78 8.33
N ALA A 129 28.69 38.10 7.18
CA ALA A 129 28.98 38.69 5.88
C ALA A 129 27.99 39.80 5.53
N LEU A 130 26.68 39.57 5.76
CA LEU A 130 25.62 40.58 5.58
C LEU A 130 25.85 41.83 6.43
N ASN A 131 26.15 41.65 7.72
CA ASN A 131 26.39 42.76 8.64
C ASN A 131 27.64 43.58 8.28
N GLN A 132 28.68 42.93 7.73
CA GLN A 132 29.95 43.56 7.38
C GLN A 132 30.00 44.07 5.94
N GLY A 133 29.08 43.65 5.07
CA GLY A 133 29.07 43.96 3.64
C GLY A 133 30.22 43.33 2.85
N ILE A 134 30.96 42.39 3.44
CA ILE A 134 32.17 41.78 2.85
C ILE A 134 31.89 40.33 2.50
N LYS A 135 32.23 39.90 1.26
CA LYS A 135 32.11 38.50 0.79
C LYS A 135 30.70 37.90 0.94
N VAL A 136 29.66 38.73 0.89
CA VAL A 136 28.25 38.31 1.02
C VAL A 136 27.90 37.22 0.01
N ASN A 137 28.30 37.39 -1.25
CA ASN A 137 27.98 36.45 -2.32
C ASN A 137 28.65 35.07 -2.11
N GLU A 138 29.90 35.05 -1.64
CA GLU A 138 30.60 33.79 -1.32
C GLU A 138 29.91 33.05 -0.16
N ALA A 139 29.53 33.76 0.90
CA ALA A 139 28.82 33.17 2.03
C ALA A 139 27.39 32.71 1.67
N PHE A 140 26.72 33.42 0.76
CA PHE A 140 25.41 33.05 0.22
C PHE A 140 25.50 31.72 -0.54
N LEU A 141 26.40 31.61 -1.52
CA LEU A 141 26.56 30.41 -2.34
C LEU A 141 26.89 29.17 -1.49
N ASN A 142 27.78 29.32 -0.50
CA ASN A 142 28.11 28.23 0.42
C ASN A 142 26.89 27.77 1.24
N LEU A 143 26.05 28.70 1.71
CA LEU A 143 24.84 28.37 2.46
C LEU A 143 23.78 27.72 1.56
N GLU A 144 23.61 28.21 0.34
CA GLU A 144 22.72 27.64 -0.68
C GLU A 144 23.11 26.20 -1.02
N GLU A 145 24.41 25.96 -1.28
CA GLU A 145 24.92 24.61 -1.55
C GLU A 145 24.66 23.67 -0.36
N CYS A 146 24.85 24.17 0.86
CA CYS A 146 24.54 23.40 2.07
C CYS A 146 23.04 23.07 2.15
N LEU A 147 22.15 24.02 1.86
CA LEU A 147 20.70 23.79 1.89
C LEU A 147 20.26 22.69 0.92
N VAL A 148 20.84 22.66 -0.29
CA VAL A 148 20.58 21.63 -1.30
C VAL A 148 21.06 20.24 -0.84
N GLN A 149 22.14 20.19 -0.04
CA GLN A 149 22.69 18.95 0.51
C GLN A 149 21.93 18.42 1.74
N LYS A 150 20.75 18.96 2.07
CA LYS A 150 19.96 18.46 3.20
C LYS A 150 19.58 17.00 2.94
N PRO A 151 19.88 16.08 3.87
CA PRO A 151 19.52 14.68 3.69
C PRO A 151 18.00 14.53 3.63
N VAL A 152 17.54 13.55 2.85
CA VAL A 152 16.12 13.25 2.63
C VAL A 152 15.72 12.12 3.57
N ALA A 153 14.60 12.29 4.28
CA ALA A 153 14.08 11.25 5.17
C ALA A 153 13.65 10.03 4.33
N PRO A 154 14.05 8.81 4.70
CA PRO A 154 13.59 7.61 4.02
C PRO A 154 12.09 7.40 4.24
N ILE A 155 11.43 6.72 3.31
CA ILE A 155 10.00 6.39 3.38
C ILE A 155 9.86 4.95 3.85
N LYS A 156 9.07 4.74 4.92
CA LYS A 156 8.71 3.38 5.35
C LYS A 156 7.72 2.79 4.36
N LYS A 157 8.15 1.76 3.63
CA LYS A 157 7.30 1.04 2.67
C LYS A 157 6.46 0.02 3.42
N ARG A 158 5.14 0.19 3.39
CA ARG A 158 4.15 -0.75 3.92
C ARG A 158 3.22 -1.13 2.78
N LEU A 159 3.05 -2.43 2.56
CA LEU A 159 2.25 -3.00 1.48
C LEU A 159 0.87 -3.45 1.96
N VAL A 160 0.76 -3.88 3.22
CA VAL A 160 -0.50 -4.40 3.78
C VAL A 160 -0.92 -3.66 5.05
N ILE A 161 -2.18 -3.24 5.07
CA ILE A 161 -2.90 -2.77 6.26
C ILE A 161 -4.09 -3.70 6.51
N ASN A 162 -4.46 -3.89 7.78
CA ASN A 162 -5.59 -4.75 8.15
C ASN A 162 -6.77 -3.93 8.72
N ASP A 163 -6.49 -2.72 9.20
CA ASP A 163 -7.48 -1.74 9.63
C ASP A 163 -6.94 -0.33 9.36
N SER A 164 -7.82 0.58 8.98
CA SER A 164 -7.51 1.99 8.82
C SER A 164 -8.77 2.86 8.76
N THR A 165 -8.65 4.09 9.22
CA THR A 165 -9.64 5.14 8.94
C THR A 165 -9.44 5.68 7.52
N SER A 166 -10.45 6.33 6.95
CA SER A 166 -10.27 7.00 5.64
C SER A 166 -9.16 8.05 5.68
N GLU A 167 -9.00 8.71 6.83
CA GLU A 167 -7.99 9.72 7.07
C GLU A 167 -6.60 9.11 7.17
N GLY A 168 -6.47 7.94 7.80
CA GLY A 168 -5.24 7.17 7.88
C GLY A 168 -4.84 6.59 6.52
N LEU A 169 -5.79 6.02 5.79
CA LEU A 169 -5.57 5.51 4.43
C LEU A 169 -5.06 6.60 3.48
N ALA A 170 -5.69 7.78 3.50
CA ALA A 170 -5.26 8.89 2.69
C ALA A 170 -3.85 9.38 3.06
N GLN A 171 -3.50 9.36 4.36
CA GLN A 171 -2.18 9.75 4.82
C GLN A 171 -1.11 8.74 4.40
N GLU A 172 -1.35 7.44 4.57
CA GLU A 172 -0.43 6.37 4.14
C GLU A 172 -0.13 6.46 2.64
N LEU A 173 -1.16 6.70 1.81
CA LEU A 173 -0.99 6.84 0.36
C LEU A 173 -0.43 8.21 -0.09
N GLY A 174 -0.54 9.24 0.74
CA GLY A 174 -0.10 10.60 0.42
C GLY A 174 1.34 10.89 0.83
N ASP A 175 1.74 10.43 2.01
CA ASP A 175 3.07 10.66 2.58
C ASP A 175 3.99 9.43 2.42
N GLY A 176 3.41 8.26 2.19
CA GLY A 176 4.11 6.98 2.17
C GLY A 176 4.41 6.45 0.77
N TYR A 177 4.57 5.13 0.69
CA TYR A 177 4.72 4.42 -0.57
C TYR A 177 3.35 4.32 -1.26
N PRO A 178 3.19 4.73 -2.53
CA PRO A 178 1.88 4.84 -3.18
C PRO A 178 1.27 3.49 -3.57
N VAL A 179 1.67 2.40 -2.92
CA VAL A 179 1.24 1.04 -3.18
C VAL A 179 0.81 0.43 -1.86
N LEU A 180 -0.45 0.04 -1.76
CA LEU A 180 -1.03 -0.45 -0.51
C LEU A 180 -2.18 -1.41 -0.79
N SER A 181 -2.42 -2.32 0.15
CA SER A 181 -3.60 -3.19 0.12
C SER A 181 -4.22 -3.26 1.50
N LEU A 182 -5.54 -3.10 1.58
CA LEU A 182 -6.29 -3.44 2.78
C LEU A 182 -6.70 -4.90 2.70
N MET A 183 -6.06 -5.74 3.52
CA MET A 183 -6.23 -7.18 3.50
C MET A 183 -6.63 -7.67 4.89
N SER A 184 -7.71 -8.43 5.00
CA SER A 184 -8.16 -9.01 6.26
C SER A 184 -8.88 -10.33 6.02
N ASP A 185 -8.50 -11.36 6.77
CA ASP A 185 -9.19 -12.65 6.80
C ASP A 185 -10.38 -12.69 7.78
N GLU A 186 -10.56 -11.62 8.56
CA GLU A 186 -11.67 -11.37 9.47
C GLU A 186 -12.14 -9.90 9.36
N ALA A 187 -12.67 -9.54 8.19
CA ALA A 187 -13.01 -8.16 7.86
C ALA A 187 -14.30 -7.64 8.54
N GLY A 188 -14.87 -8.35 9.51
CA GLY A 188 -16.15 -7.99 10.15
C GLY A 188 -16.19 -6.53 10.64
N GLU A 189 -15.19 -6.14 11.42
CA GLU A 189 -15.07 -4.79 11.97
C GLU A 189 -14.89 -3.71 10.88
N LEU A 190 -14.23 -4.05 9.76
CA LEU A 190 -14.06 -3.13 8.64
C LEU A 190 -15.40 -2.78 7.95
N PHE A 191 -16.34 -3.73 7.90
CA PHE A 191 -17.69 -3.48 7.40
C PHE A 191 -18.52 -2.60 8.34
N GLU A 192 -18.24 -2.63 9.64
CA GLU A 192 -18.83 -1.69 10.60
C GLU A 192 -18.19 -0.29 10.53
N SER A 193 -16.93 -0.22 10.07
CA SER A 193 -16.17 1.02 9.99
C SER A 193 -16.72 2.04 8.98
N SER A 194 -16.34 3.31 9.16
CA SER A 194 -16.69 4.38 8.22
C SER A 194 -15.95 4.30 6.87
N LEU A 195 -14.87 3.52 6.77
CA LEU A 195 -14.03 3.45 5.58
C LEU A 195 -14.78 2.88 4.38
N LEU A 196 -15.41 1.71 4.56
CA LEU A 196 -16.14 1.04 3.47
C LEU A 196 -17.40 1.80 3.04
N ARG A 197 -17.91 2.71 3.89
CA ARG A 197 -19.01 3.62 3.54
C ARG A 197 -18.57 4.79 2.67
N LYS A 198 -17.27 5.15 2.63
CA LYS A 198 -16.73 6.19 1.73
C LYS A 198 -16.44 5.64 0.34
N THR A 199 -17.46 5.08 -0.32
CA THR A 199 -17.34 4.49 -1.67
C THR A 199 -16.74 5.42 -2.72
N PRO A 200 -16.96 6.76 -2.73
CA PRO A 200 -16.29 7.63 -3.70
C PRO A 200 -14.77 7.66 -3.53
N LEU A 201 -14.27 7.57 -2.28
CA LEU A 201 -12.83 7.48 -2.02
C LEU A 201 -12.28 6.17 -2.58
N LEU A 202 -12.91 5.05 -2.24
CA LEU A 202 -12.47 3.73 -2.68
C LEU A 202 -12.52 3.59 -4.22
N ASN A 203 -13.52 4.17 -4.89
CA ASN A 203 -13.60 4.15 -6.34
C ASN A 203 -12.47 4.96 -6.99
N SER A 204 -12.18 6.16 -6.49
CA SER A 204 -11.04 6.94 -7.01
C SER A 204 -9.71 6.23 -6.80
N LEU A 205 -9.50 5.61 -5.63
CA LEU A 205 -8.30 4.83 -5.35
C LEU A 205 -8.18 3.61 -6.28
N TRP A 206 -9.29 2.94 -6.58
CA TRP A 206 -9.30 1.79 -7.49
C TRP A 206 -8.95 2.17 -8.93
N CYS A 207 -9.38 3.35 -9.37
CA CYS A 207 -9.07 3.90 -10.69
C CYS A 207 -7.68 4.57 -10.77
N ALA A 208 -6.88 4.54 -9.69
CA ALA A 208 -5.62 5.30 -9.57
C ALA A 208 -5.79 6.82 -9.84
N GLU A 209 -6.98 7.36 -9.57
CA GLU A 209 -7.27 8.78 -9.78
C GLU A 209 -6.57 9.62 -8.71
N GLY A 210 -5.85 10.65 -9.16
CA GLY A 210 -5.17 11.56 -8.26
C GLY A 210 -6.15 12.35 -7.39
N LYS A 211 -5.89 12.44 -6.09
CA LYS A 211 -6.71 13.18 -5.13
C LYS A 211 -5.85 14.15 -4.32
N SER A 212 -6.18 15.44 -4.41
CA SER A 212 -5.63 16.44 -3.50
C SER A 212 -6.42 16.43 -2.20
N VAL A 213 -5.72 16.26 -1.08
CA VAL A 213 -6.30 16.33 0.25
C VAL A 213 -5.73 17.56 0.95
N SER A 214 -6.59 18.55 1.17
CA SER A 214 -6.24 19.73 1.96
C SER A 214 -6.77 19.58 3.38
N ARG A 215 -5.92 19.82 4.38
CA ARG A 215 -6.33 19.90 5.79
C ARG A 215 -5.86 21.22 6.38
N ALA A 216 -6.72 21.89 7.12
CA ALA A 216 -6.41 23.19 7.74
C ALA A 216 -5.25 23.14 8.76
N SER A 217 -4.88 21.93 9.25
CA SER A 217 -3.89 21.73 10.31
C SER A 217 -2.54 21.14 9.85
N ARG A 218 -2.36 20.87 8.55
CA ARG A 218 -1.12 20.29 7.97
C ARG A 218 -0.92 20.74 6.53
N ASP A 219 0.30 20.52 6.02
CA ASP A 219 0.60 20.73 4.61
C ASP A 219 -0.30 19.87 3.71
N ASN A 220 -0.68 20.42 2.55
CA ASN A 220 -1.50 19.74 1.56
C ASN A 220 -0.70 18.60 0.94
N TYR A 221 -1.26 17.38 0.94
CA TYR A 221 -0.68 16.26 0.19
C TYR A 221 -1.56 15.89 -0.99
N VAL A 222 -0.93 15.35 -2.04
CA VAL A 222 -1.60 14.91 -3.26
C VAL A 222 -1.30 13.44 -3.45
N ILE A 223 -2.33 12.61 -3.35
CA ILE A 223 -2.26 11.22 -3.74
C ILE A 223 -2.22 11.22 -5.27
N LYS A 224 -1.12 10.73 -5.86
CA LYS A 224 -0.96 10.60 -7.32
C LYS A 224 -0.55 9.18 -7.64
N ASP A 225 -1.14 8.63 -8.70
CA ASP A 225 -0.77 7.31 -9.25
C ASP A 225 -0.75 6.20 -8.18
N CYS A 226 -1.72 6.23 -7.26
CA CYS A 226 -1.79 5.27 -6.18
C CYS A 226 -2.30 3.92 -6.64
N ARG A 227 -1.74 2.85 -6.08
CA ARG A 227 -2.05 1.46 -6.37
C ARG A 227 -2.66 0.84 -5.13
N PHE A 228 -3.97 0.83 -5.06
CA PHE A 228 -4.70 0.40 -3.87
C PHE A 228 -5.60 -0.80 -4.15
N SER A 229 -5.40 -1.89 -3.43
CA SER A 229 -6.16 -3.14 -3.56
C SER A 229 -6.93 -3.49 -2.28
N LEU A 230 -7.97 -4.33 -2.39
CA LEU A 230 -8.73 -4.88 -1.27
C LEU A 230 -8.78 -6.41 -1.33
N LEU A 231 -8.58 -7.06 -0.19
CA LEU A 231 -8.96 -8.45 0.02
C LEU A 231 -9.62 -8.59 1.39
N LEU A 232 -10.95 -8.65 1.41
CA LEU A 232 -11.72 -8.70 2.65
C LEU A 232 -12.46 -10.03 2.73
N MET A 233 -12.12 -10.86 3.71
CA MET A 233 -12.87 -12.09 3.98
C MET A 233 -13.78 -11.87 5.18
N VAL A 234 -15.06 -12.15 5.01
CA VAL A 234 -16.08 -11.85 6.02
C VAL A 234 -17.11 -12.96 6.08
N GLN A 235 -17.75 -13.10 7.24
CA GLN A 235 -18.87 -14.03 7.39
C GLN A 235 -20.12 -13.43 6.71
N PRO A 236 -20.95 -14.25 6.02
CA PRO A 236 -22.13 -13.75 5.33
C PRO A 236 -23.04 -12.89 6.22
N ALA A 237 -23.32 -13.31 7.46
CA ALA A 237 -24.20 -12.57 8.37
C ALA A 237 -23.71 -11.14 8.70
N LEU A 238 -22.39 -10.94 8.79
CA LEU A 238 -21.82 -9.61 9.04
C LEU A 238 -21.89 -8.74 7.78
N PHE A 239 -21.69 -9.34 6.61
CA PHE A 239 -21.87 -8.64 5.33
C PHE A 239 -23.33 -8.24 5.09
N ASP A 240 -24.28 -9.13 5.39
CA ASP A 240 -25.72 -8.86 5.27
C ASP A 240 -26.16 -7.71 6.18
N SER A 241 -25.50 -7.51 7.33
CA SER A 241 -25.78 -6.37 8.23
C SER A 241 -25.25 -5.03 7.72
N PHE A 242 -24.30 -5.06 6.79
CA PHE A 242 -23.70 -3.87 6.19
C PHE A 242 -24.51 -3.33 5.00
N MET A 243 -25.12 -4.23 4.22
CA MET A 243 -25.95 -3.93 3.05
C MET A 243 -27.28 -3.26 3.42
#